data_AF-A0A5P2UHJ0-F1
#
_entry.id   AF-A0A5P2UHJ0-F1
#
_cell.length_a   1.000
_cell.length_b   1.000
_cell.length_c   1.000
_cell.angle_alpha   90.00
_cell.angle_beta   90.00
_cell.angle_gamma   90.00
#
_symmetry.space_group_name_H-M   'P 1'
#
loop_
_entity.id
_entity.type
_entity.pdbx_description
1 polymer ?
#
loop_
_entity_poly.entity_id
_entity_poly.type
_entity_poly.pdbx_seq_one_letter_code
_entity_poly.pdbx_strand_id
1 'polypeptide(L)'
;MGTDEGRGEWARHWRCPELPGLDLLRARYVRHAFPRHAHDGYVIAAVTRGVEEIGLPGTTLRAGPGSVVLINPEVPHSARAGVPEGWAYATLYPSRALITEVAAELGAPRGTPGFTADLVTDPHASRVITEVHRAAEAGNALAADTLLRGAVARMLERHAGPLPARTVHAAGAADAAAARAVLEERMADPPSLEQLAAGLGTSPFALLRAFRARYGMPPHTWLTDARVRRARRLLDAGTTPAEAAVAVGFSDQPHLNRHFTRIVGVPPGAYRRERSG
;
A
#
# COMPACT_ATOMS: atom_id res chain seq x y z
N MET A 1 6.53 -26.49 12.05
CA MET A 1 6.87 -26.20 10.64
C MET A 1 5.77 -26.79 9.77
N GLY A 2 4.66 -26.06 9.59
CA GLY A 2 3.56 -26.51 8.73
C GLY A 2 3.88 -26.17 7.28
N THR A 3 3.96 -27.19 6.44
CA THR A 3 4.21 -27.09 5.01
C THR A 3 3.02 -26.43 4.31
N ASP A 4 3.23 -25.25 3.73
CA ASP A 4 2.25 -24.50 2.92
C ASP A 4 2.06 -25.11 1.50
N GLU A 5 2.50 -26.34 1.29
CA GLU A 5 2.68 -27.00 -0.02
C GLU A 5 1.40 -27.62 -0.60
N GLY A 6 0.22 -27.20 -0.13
CA GLY A 6 -1.06 -27.66 -0.67
C GLY A 6 -2.19 -26.62 -0.63
N ARG A 7 -1.95 -25.41 -0.11
CA ARG A 7 -2.97 -24.37 -0.12
C ARG A 7 -2.94 -23.67 -1.48
N GLY A 8 -4.13 -23.49 -2.07
CA GLY A 8 -4.34 -22.63 -3.23
C GLY A 8 -3.96 -21.17 -2.94
N GLU A 9 -4.50 -20.22 -3.69
CA GLU A 9 -4.31 -18.81 -3.34
C GLU A 9 -4.95 -18.52 -1.98
N TRP A 10 -4.24 -17.81 -1.11
CA TRP A 10 -4.74 -17.42 0.20
C TRP A 10 -4.15 -16.08 0.62
N ALA A 11 -4.91 -15.30 1.39
CA ALA A 11 -4.47 -14.04 1.93
C ALA A 11 -5.13 -13.77 3.27
N ARG A 12 -4.37 -13.20 4.20
CA ARG A 12 -4.86 -12.68 5.48
C ARG A 12 -4.32 -11.28 5.66
N HIS A 13 -5.22 -10.33 5.93
CA HIS A 13 -4.87 -8.95 6.21
C HIS A 13 -5.47 -8.52 7.54
N TRP A 14 -4.63 -8.20 8.52
CA TRP A 14 -5.07 -7.97 9.89
C TRP A 14 -4.32 -6.85 10.59
N ARG A 15 -4.79 -6.49 11.78
CA ARG A 15 -4.09 -5.62 12.74
C ARG A 15 -3.81 -6.40 14.01
N CYS A 16 -2.78 -5.98 14.73
CA CYS A 16 -2.57 -6.36 16.12
C CYS A 16 -2.93 -5.13 16.97
N PRO A 17 -3.94 -5.16 17.84
CA PRO A 17 -4.31 -4.02 18.68
C PRO A 17 -3.14 -3.44 19.49
N GLU A 18 -2.22 -4.30 19.92
CA GLU A 18 -1.02 -3.98 20.69
C GLU A 18 0.10 -3.36 19.85
N LEU A 19 -0.02 -3.36 18.51
CA LEU A 19 0.94 -2.74 17.57
C LEU A 19 0.23 -1.62 16.79
N PRO A 20 -0.10 -0.49 17.46
CA PRO A 20 -0.81 0.60 16.81
C PRO A 20 -0.04 1.13 15.60
N GLY A 21 -0.76 1.41 14.52
CA GLY A 21 -0.16 1.92 13.30
C GLY A 21 0.53 0.88 12.42
N LEU A 22 0.37 -0.42 12.70
CA LEU A 22 0.81 -1.51 11.82
C LEU A 22 -0.36 -2.30 11.24
N ASP A 23 -0.44 -2.32 9.91
CA ASP A 23 -1.26 -3.29 9.16
C ASP A 23 -0.35 -4.44 8.69
N LEU A 24 -0.84 -5.68 8.76
CA LEU A 24 -0.12 -6.88 8.32
C LEU A 24 -0.86 -7.53 7.15
N LEU A 25 -0.11 -7.99 6.14
CA LEU A 25 -0.62 -8.84 5.07
C LEU A 25 0.34 -10.00 4.84
N ARG A 26 -0.20 -11.22 4.95
CA ARG A 26 0.50 -12.43 4.54
C ARG A 26 -0.34 -13.15 3.51
N ALA A 27 0.26 -13.55 2.40
CA ALA A 27 -0.47 -14.19 1.32
C ALA A 27 0.40 -15.08 0.45
N ARG A 28 -0.28 -15.93 -0.31
CA ARG A 28 0.21 -16.61 -1.50
C ARG A 28 -0.73 -16.29 -2.67
N TYR A 29 -0.18 -15.73 -3.75
CA TYR A 29 -0.92 -15.41 -4.97
C TYR A 29 -0.28 -16.07 -6.18
N VAL A 30 -1.12 -16.48 -7.14
CA VAL A 30 -0.70 -17.11 -8.40
C VAL A 30 -1.25 -16.33 -9.59
N ARG A 31 -2.57 -16.09 -9.60
CA ARG A 31 -3.30 -15.38 -10.66
C ARG A 31 -3.66 -13.95 -10.24
N HIS A 32 -3.77 -13.70 -8.94
CA HIS A 32 -4.06 -12.35 -8.45
C HIS A 32 -2.97 -11.36 -8.89
N ALA A 33 -3.40 -10.18 -9.33
CA ALA A 33 -2.52 -9.08 -9.68
C ALA A 33 -3.05 -7.79 -9.05
N PHE A 34 -2.18 -7.13 -8.29
CA PHE A 34 -2.45 -5.82 -7.75
C PHE A 34 -2.27 -4.79 -8.88
N PRO A 35 -3.32 -4.06 -9.24
CA PRO A 35 -3.25 -3.00 -10.23
C PRO A 35 -2.42 -1.85 -9.65
N ARG A 36 -2.16 -0.84 -10.49
CA ARG A 36 -1.51 0.38 -10.00
C ARG A 36 -2.34 1.04 -8.90
N HIS A 37 -1.76 1.16 -7.71
CA HIS A 37 -2.36 1.70 -6.48
C HIS A 37 -1.26 2.35 -5.61
N ALA A 38 -1.65 2.98 -4.50
CA ALA A 38 -0.69 3.55 -3.55
C ALA A 38 -1.17 3.37 -2.10
N HIS A 39 -0.28 3.61 -1.13
CA HIS A 39 -0.61 3.53 0.29
C HIS A 39 -0.30 4.84 1.01
N ASP A 40 -1.05 5.11 2.08
CA ASP A 40 -0.84 6.29 2.94
C ASP A 40 0.42 6.13 3.83
N GLY A 41 0.79 4.88 4.14
CA GLY A 41 1.99 4.48 4.88
C GLY A 41 3.02 3.77 4.00
N TYR A 42 4.02 3.16 4.63
CA TYR A 42 5.09 2.45 3.93
C TYR A 42 4.68 1.01 3.62
N VAL A 43 5.41 0.38 2.71
CA VAL A 43 5.41 -1.06 2.50
C VAL A 43 6.80 -1.59 2.78
N ILE A 44 6.90 -2.58 3.66
CA ILE A 44 8.12 -3.35 3.90
C ILE A 44 7.75 -4.83 3.74
N ALA A 45 8.04 -5.40 2.58
CA ALA A 45 7.58 -6.73 2.21
C ALA A 45 8.74 -7.72 2.02
N ALA A 46 8.66 -8.85 2.70
CA ALA A 46 9.58 -9.97 2.53
C ALA A 46 8.95 -11.01 1.60
N VAL A 47 9.58 -11.26 0.45
CA VAL A 47 9.21 -12.40 -0.40
C VAL A 47 9.79 -13.68 0.22
N THR A 48 8.94 -14.69 0.40
CA THR A 48 9.29 -15.95 1.08
C THR A 48 9.32 -17.14 0.13
N ARG A 49 8.53 -17.11 -0.96
CA ARG A 49 8.54 -18.11 -2.05
C ARG A 49 8.18 -17.45 -3.37
N GLY A 50 8.63 -18.04 -4.48
CA GLY A 50 8.32 -17.58 -5.83
C GLY A 50 8.95 -16.22 -6.15
N VAL A 51 8.37 -15.47 -7.09
CA VAL A 51 8.87 -14.15 -7.50
C VAL A 51 7.71 -13.19 -7.58
N GLU A 52 7.82 -12.09 -6.83
CA GLU A 52 6.95 -10.93 -7.00
C GLU A 52 7.56 -9.99 -8.04
N GLU A 53 6.79 -9.60 -9.04
CA GLU A 53 7.17 -8.55 -9.99
C GLU A 53 6.44 -7.26 -9.66
N ILE A 54 7.20 -6.21 -9.33
CA ILE A 54 6.70 -4.92 -8.83
C ILE A 54 6.93 -3.85 -9.89
N GLY A 55 5.85 -3.26 -10.39
CA GLY A 55 5.90 -2.15 -11.35
C GLY A 55 5.93 -0.80 -10.63
N LEU A 56 7.10 -0.16 -10.57
CA LEU A 56 7.33 1.15 -9.98
C LEU A 56 7.31 2.25 -11.05
N PRO A 57 7.31 3.55 -10.67
CA PRO A 57 7.50 4.62 -11.64
C PRO A 57 8.85 4.48 -12.36
N GLY A 58 8.82 4.24 -13.68
CA GLY A 58 10.02 4.20 -14.52
C GLY A 58 10.84 2.90 -14.46
N THR A 59 10.47 1.92 -13.63
CA THR A 59 11.19 0.64 -13.54
C THR A 59 10.26 -0.49 -13.09
N THR A 60 10.70 -1.73 -13.33
CA THR A 60 10.06 -2.94 -12.84
C THR A 60 11.10 -3.76 -12.08
N LEU A 61 10.77 -4.15 -10.86
CA LEU A 61 11.62 -4.96 -9.99
C LEU A 61 11.10 -6.39 -9.92
N ARG A 62 12.01 -7.35 -9.73
CA ARG A 62 11.67 -8.75 -9.48
C ARG A 62 12.28 -9.17 -8.14
N ALA A 63 11.44 -9.43 -7.16
CA ALA A 63 11.84 -9.80 -5.80
C ALA A 63 11.61 -11.30 -5.57
N GLY A 64 12.68 -12.00 -5.19
CA GLY A 64 12.63 -13.42 -4.82
C GLY A 64 12.91 -13.63 -3.32
N PRO A 65 12.96 -14.89 -2.85
CA PRO A 65 13.19 -15.21 -1.46
C PRO A 65 14.47 -14.58 -0.89
N GLY A 66 14.38 -14.03 0.33
CA GLY A 66 15.49 -13.32 0.97
C GLY A 66 15.63 -11.85 0.56
N SER A 67 14.78 -11.37 -0.34
CA SER A 67 14.69 -9.95 -0.67
C SER A 67 13.65 -9.24 0.21
N VAL A 68 13.85 -7.94 0.43
CA VAL A 68 12.90 -7.03 1.07
C VAL A 68 12.58 -5.90 0.10
N VAL A 69 11.30 -5.75 -0.24
CA VAL A 69 10.77 -4.63 -1.02
C VAL A 69 10.43 -3.49 -0.06
N LEU A 70 10.88 -2.29 -0.40
CA LEU A 70 10.66 -1.07 0.38
C LEU A 70 9.90 -0.07 -0.51
N ILE A 71 8.71 0.35 -0.11
CA ILE A 71 7.93 1.34 -0.86
C ILE A 71 7.56 2.49 0.06
N ASN A 72 7.99 3.69 -0.33
CA ASN A 72 7.63 4.91 0.38
C ASN A 72 6.13 5.23 0.22
N PRO A 73 5.55 5.98 1.17
CA PRO A 73 4.18 6.44 1.06
C PRO A 73 3.89 7.18 -0.24
N GLU A 74 2.66 7.01 -0.74
CA GLU A 74 2.15 7.63 -1.97
C GLU A 74 2.94 7.28 -3.25
N VAL A 75 3.89 6.34 -3.21
CA VAL A 75 4.55 5.82 -4.41
C VAL A 75 3.61 4.85 -5.12
N PRO A 76 3.17 5.18 -6.35
CA PRO A 76 2.24 4.34 -7.09
C PRO A 76 2.96 3.12 -7.65
N HIS A 77 2.43 1.93 -7.34
CA HIS A 77 3.03 0.66 -7.72
C HIS A 77 1.98 -0.40 -8.06
N SER A 78 2.40 -1.46 -8.72
CA SER A 78 1.59 -2.65 -9.02
C SER A 78 2.39 -3.89 -8.67
N ALA A 79 1.73 -5.01 -8.41
CA ALA A 79 2.39 -6.28 -8.12
C ALA A 79 1.70 -7.44 -8.84
N ARG A 80 2.48 -8.37 -9.37
CA ARG A 80 1.99 -9.60 -10.01
C ARG A 80 2.99 -10.73 -9.82
N ALA A 81 2.58 -11.95 -10.17
CA ALA A 81 3.49 -13.08 -10.22
C ALA A 81 4.55 -12.86 -11.31
N GLY A 82 5.83 -13.00 -10.94
CA GLY A 82 6.96 -12.96 -11.87
C GLY A 82 7.33 -14.35 -12.42
N VAL A 83 6.69 -15.41 -11.93
CA VAL A 83 6.85 -16.83 -12.34
C VAL A 83 5.51 -17.57 -12.25
N PRO A 84 5.31 -18.68 -13.00
CA PRO A 84 4.02 -19.39 -13.07
C PRO A 84 3.49 -19.92 -11.73
N GLU A 85 4.38 -20.26 -10.79
CA GLU A 85 4.03 -20.82 -9.48
C GLU A 85 3.46 -19.77 -8.51
N GLY A 86 3.54 -18.49 -8.88
CA GLY A 86 3.11 -17.36 -8.06
C GLY A 86 4.20 -16.81 -7.14
N TRP A 87 3.78 -16.12 -6.09
CA TRP A 87 4.63 -15.66 -5.00
C TRP A 87 3.93 -15.79 -3.65
N ALA A 88 4.72 -15.93 -2.59
CA ALA A 88 4.25 -15.82 -1.22
C ALA A 88 5.11 -14.80 -0.47
N TYR A 89 4.47 -13.96 0.34
CA TYR A 89 5.12 -12.86 1.03
C TYR A 89 4.52 -12.56 2.40
N ALA A 90 5.28 -11.80 3.19
CA ALA A 90 4.88 -11.25 4.46
C ALA A 90 5.17 -9.75 4.44
N THR A 91 4.13 -8.93 4.58
CA THR A 91 4.18 -7.48 4.35
C THR A 91 3.78 -6.73 5.59
N LEU A 92 4.68 -5.86 6.04
CA LEU A 92 4.41 -4.84 7.04
C LEU A 92 3.96 -3.57 6.32
N TYR A 93 2.84 -2.99 6.77
CA TYR A 93 2.36 -1.68 6.36
C TYR A 93 2.44 -0.71 7.55
N PRO A 94 3.65 -0.26 7.95
CA PRO A 94 3.78 0.68 9.04
C PRO A 94 3.29 2.08 8.61
N SER A 95 2.55 2.72 9.50
CA SER A 95 2.10 4.10 9.34
C SER A 95 3.30 5.06 9.33
N ARG A 96 3.07 6.27 8.80
CA ARG A 96 4.09 7.34 8.87
C ARG A 96 4.47 7.68 10.30
N ALA A 97 3.49 7.68 11.21
CA ALA A 97 3.71 7.95 12.63
C ALA A 97 4.67 6.92 13.24
N LEU A 98 4.44 5.63 12.99
CA LEU A 98 5.30 4.55 13.50
C LEU A 98 6.74 4.65 12.97
N ILE A 99 6.92 4.93 11.67
CA ILE A 99 8.27 5.13 11.11
C ILE A 99 8.96 6.37 11.70
N THR A 100 8.23 7.48 11.87
CA THR A 100 8.77 8.70 12.48
C THR A 100 9.13 8.50 13.95
N GLU A 101 8.36 7.73 14.71
CA GLU A 101 8.64 7.37 16.11
C GLU A 101 9.98 6.62 16.22
N VAL A 102 10.13 5.50 15.48
CA VAL A 102 11.36 4.70 15.50
C VAL A 102 12.56 5.53 15.01
N ALA A 103 12.37 6.37 13.99
CA ALA A 103 13.44 7.25 13.51
C ALA A 103 13.89 8.27 14.57
N ALA A 104 12.96 8.82 15.36
CA ALA A 104 13.28 9.72 16.45
C ALA A 104 14.07 9.02 17.57
N GLU A 105 13.71 7.78 17.90
CA GLU A 105 14.45 6.94 18.85
C GLU A 105 15.90 6.67 18.40
N LEU A 106 16.13 6.57 17.08
CA LEU A 106 17.46 6.43 16.48
C LEU A 106 18.24 7.75 16.36
N GLY A 107 17.67 8.87 16.80
CA GLY A 107 18.31 10.20 16.68
C GLY A 107 18.34 10.75 15.25
N ALA A 108 17.45 10.28 14.36
CA ALA A 108 17.36 10.81 13.01
C ALA A 108 16.87 12.28 12.99
N PRO A 109 17.23 13.08 11.97
CA PRO A 109 16.74 14.45 11.83
C PRO A 109 15.21 14.52 11.79
N ARG A 110 14.65 15.66 12.25
CA ARG A 110 13.20 15.90 12.21
C ARG A 110 12.66 15.78 10.79
N GLY A 111 11.60 14.98 10.64
CA GLY A 111 10.92 14.75 9.37
C GLY A 111 10.36 13.33 9.28
N THR A 112 9.77 13.01 8.14
CA THR A 112 9.35 11.65 7.81
C THR A 112 10.43 11.02 6.92
N PRO A 113 11.21 10.03 7.41
CA PRO A 113 12.29 9.41 6.66
C PRO A 113 11.81 8.76 5.37
N GLY A 114 12.62 8.70 4.33
CA GLY A 114 12.29 7.91 3.14
C GLY A 114 13.36 6.88 2.83
N PHE A 115 12.94 5.72 2.34
CA PHE A 115 13.85 4.70 1.83
C PHE A 115 14.39 5.14 0.46
N THR A 116 15.71 5.10 0.30
CA THR A 116 16.40 5.43 -0.96
C THR A 116 16.61 4.22 -1.86
N ALA A 117 16.31 3.03 -1.36
CA ALA A 117 16.28 1.79 -2.11
C ALA A 117 14.85 1.24 -2.15
N ASP A 118 14.44 0.71 -3.30
CA ASP A 118 13.13 0.07 -3.48
C ASP A 118 13.16 -1.45 -3.27
N LEU A 119 14.33 -2.07 -3.39
CA LEU A 119 14.55 -3.51 -3.24
C LEU A 119 15.96 -3.76 -2.69
N VAL A 120 16.05 -4.57 -1.64
CA VAL A 120 17.32 -4.96 -1.02
C VAL A 120 17.38 -6.47 -0.82
N THR A 121 18.57 -7.05 -0.98
CA THR A 121 18.82 -8.45 -0.62
C THR A 121 19.28 -8.50 0.84
N ASP A 122 18.36 -8.80 1.75
CA ASP A 122 18.64 -8.94 3.18
C ASP A 122 17.91 -10.16 3.77
N PRO A 123 18.52 -11.36 3.69
CA PRO A 123 17.91 -12.59 4.21
C PRO A 123 17.68 -12.58 5.73
N HIS A 124 18.37 -11.72 6.48
CA HIS A 124 18.12 -11.57 7.91
C HIS A 124 16.85 -10.74 8.13
N ALA A 125 16.75 -9.56 7.53
CA ALA A 125 15.54 -8.73 7.62
C ALA A 125 14.29 -9.47 7.10
N SER A 126 14.42 -10.20 5.98
CA SER A 126 13.33 -11.03 5.43
C SER A 126 12.82 -12.07 6.44
N ARG A 127 13.72 -12.71 7.20
CA ARG A 127 13.35 -13.65 8.28
C ARG A 127 12.68 -12.93 9.45
N VAL A 128 13.24 -11.82 9.92
CA VAL A 128 12.66 -11.03 11.03
C VAL A 128 11.25 -10.55 10.69
N ILE A 129 11.02 -10.05 9.47
CA ILE A 129 9.67 -9.65 9.00
C ILE A 129 8.69 -10.83 9.08
N THR A 130 9.13 -12.03 8.70
CA THR A 130 8.30 -13.24 8.81
C THR A 130 8.05 -13.62 10.27
N GLU A 131 9.02 -13.41 11.16
CA GLU A 131 8.90 -13.66 12.60
C GLU A 131 7.96 -12.65 13.28
N VAL A 132 7.95 -11.38 12.88
CA VAL A 132 6.93 -10.39 13.31
C VAL A 132 5.52 -10.94 13.06
N HIS A 133 5.26 -11.44 11.85
CA HIS A 133 3.96 -11.99 11.50
C HIS A 133 3.61 -13.22 12.35
N ARG A 134 4.57 -14.13 12.59
CA ARG A 134 4.36 -15.31 13.43
C ARG A 134 4.09 -14.95 14.89
N ALA A 135 4.83 -13.99 15.45
CA ALA A 135 4.65 -13.53 16.82
C ALA A 135 3.28 -12.86 17.00
N ALA A 136 2.88 -11.99 16.06
CA ALA A 136 1.56 -11.37 16.05
C ALA A 136 0.43 -12.41 15.91
N GLU A 137 0.60 -13.41 15.04
CA GLU A 137 -0.38 -14.50 14.87
C GLU A 137 -0.50 -15.39 16.12
N ALA A 138 0.59 -15.54 16.89
CA ALA A 138 0.60 -16.27 18.15
C ALA A 138 0.10 -15.43 19.35
N GLY A 139 -0.30 -14.17 19.15
CA GLY A 139 -0.70 -13.26 20.24
C GLY A 139 0.46 -12.83 21.15
N ASN A 140 1.71 -13.01 20.73
CA ASN A 140 2.88 -12.57 21.49
C ASN A 140 3.26 -11.13 21.11
N ALA A 141 2.49 -10.18 21.64
CA ALA A 141 2.64 -8.76 21.33
C ALA A 141 4.05 -8.22 21.61
N LEU A 142 4.66 -8.58 22.75
CA LEU A 142 6.00 -8.11 23.12
C LEU A 142 7.06 -8.57 22.11
N ALA A 143 7.03 -9.84 21.71
CA ALA A 143 7.96 -10.35 20.70
C ALA A 143 7.71 -9.69 19.34
N ALA A 144 6.44 -9.52 18.95
CA ALA A 144 6.08 -8.88 17.69
C ALA A 144 6.55 -7.42 17.64
N ASP A 145 6.37 -6.63 18.71
CA ASP A 145 6.81 -5.23 18.79
C ASP A 145 8.34 -5.12 18.77
N THR A 146 9.02 -5.96 19.55
CA THR A 146 10.49 -5.98 19.60
C THR A 146 11.09 -6.26 18.22
N LEU A 147 10.56 -7.29 17.53
CA LEU A 147 11.01 -7.66 16.18
C LEU A 147 10.65 -6.58 15.15
N LEU A 148 9.48 -5.96 15.26
CA LEU A 148 9.04 -4.88 14.38
C LEU A 148 9.97 -3.68 14.49
N ARG A 149 10.22 -3.18 15.71
CA ARG A 149 11.11 -2.04 15.97
C ARG A 149 12.51 -2.33 15.46
N GLY A 150 13.05 -3.53 15.73
CA GLY A 150 14.35 -3.95 15.21
C GLY A 150 14.42 -4.01 13.68
N ALA A 151 13.38 -4.55 13.02
CA ALA A 151 13.31 -4.60 11.56
C ALA A 151 13.23 -3.19 10.94
N VAL A 152 12.36 -2.33 11.47
CA VAL A 152 12.22 -0.94 11.00
C VAL A 152 13.52 -0.17 11.21
N ALA A 153 14.11 -0.25 12.40
CA ALA A 153 15.36 0.43 12.72
C ALA A 153 16.48 0.03 11.73
N ARG A 154 16.64 -1.26 11.49
CA ARG A 154 17.61 -1.78 10.52
C ARG A 154 17.38 -1.23 9.11
N MET A 155 16.12 -1.16 8.65
CA MET A 155 15.81 -0.60 7.33
C MET A 155 16.10 0.89 7.27
N LEU A 156 15.82 1.63 8.35
CA LEU A 156 16.11 3.06 8.43
C LEU A 156 17.62 3.32 8.41
N GLU A 157 18.39 2.67 9.28
CA GLU A 157 19.85 2.87 9.39
C GLU A 157 20.60 2.57 8.08
N ARG A 158 20.14 1.56 7.33
CA ARG A 158 20.84 1.08 6.13
C ARG A 158 20.34 1.70 4.83
N HIS A 159 19.07 2.08 4.78
CA HIS A 159 18.39 2.40 3.53
C HIS A 159 17.57 3.68 3.59
N ALA A 160 17.45 4.35 4.74
CA ALA A 160 16.85 5.68 4.76
C ALA A 160 17.89 6.76 4.41
N GLY A 161 17.39 7.83 3.80
CA GLY A 161 18.19 8.98 3.45
C GLY A 161 17.33 10.14 2.98
N PRO A 162 17.95 11.28 2.61
CA PRO A 162 17.22 12.35 1.97
C PRO A 162 16.62 11.85 0.66
N LEU A 163 15.29 11.83 0.57
CA LEU A 163 14.63 11.60 -0.71
C LEU A 163 14.89 12.80 -1.61
N PRO A 164 15.15 12.59 -2.92
CA PRO A 164 15.18 13.70 -3.85
C PRO A 164 13.85 14.44 -3.77
N ALA A 165 13.91 15.76 -3.60
CA ALA A 165 12.73 16.58 -3.72
C ALA A 165 12.12 16.29 -5.10
N ARG A 166 10.88 15.78 -5.14
CA ARG A 166 10.15 15.71 -6.41
C ARG A 166 9.96 17.16 -6.84
N THR A 167 10.85 17.62 -7.72
CA THR A 167 10.67 18.86 -8.44
C THR A 167 9.42 18.68 -9.30
N VAL A 168 8.28 19.14 -8.80
CA VAL A 168 7.02 19.13 -9.56
C VAL A 168 7.06 20.30 -10.55
N HIS A 169 8.10 20.37 -11.39
CA HIS A 169 8.21 21.36 -12.47
C HIS A 169 7.44 20.92 -13.72
N ALA A 170 6.44 20.04 -13.58
CA ALA A 170 5.60 19.65 -14.69
C ALA A 170 4.60 20.77 -14.99
N ALA A 171 4.49 21.16 -16.26
CA ALA A 171 3.38 21.98 -16.73
C ALA A 171 2.04 21.34 -16.30
N GLY A 172 1.14 22.13 -15.72
CA GLY A 172 -0.15 21.66 -15.20
C GLY A 172 -0.08 20.97 -13.83
N ALA A 173 1.03 21.07 -13.09
CA ALA A 173 1.12 20.51 -11.73
C ALA A 173 0.05 21.07 -10.77
N ALA A 174 -0.25 22.38 -10.89
CA ALA A 174 -1.32 23.03 -10.14
C ALA A 174 -2.69 22.46 -10.55
N ASP A 175 -2.96 22.35 -11.85
CA ASP A 175 -4.19 21.76 -12.38
C ASP A 175 -4.39 20.32 -11.89
N ALA A 176 -3.33 19.51 -11.87
CA ALA A 176 -3.38 18.15 -11.34
C ALA A 176 -3.75 18.13 -9.84
N ALA A 177 -3.20 19.05 -9.05
CA ALA A 177 -3.53 19.16 -7.63
C ALA A 177 -4.96 19.65 -7.40
N ALA A 178 -5.41 20.65 -8.15
CA ALA A 178 -6.79 21.13 -8.11
C ALA A 178 -7.77 20.03 -8.54
N ALA A 179 -7.46 19.30 -9.61
CA ALA A 179 -8.26 18.16 -10.06
C ALA A 179 -8.37 17.07 -8.98
N ARG A 180 -7.26 16.74 -8.30
CA ARG A 180 -7.28 15.80 -7.17
C ARG A 180 -8.21 16.30 -6.05
N ALA A 181 -8.12 17.57 -5.67
CA ALA A 181 -8.97 18.14 -4.62
C ALA A 181 -10.47 18.03 -4.97
N VAL A 182 -10.85 18.36 -6.21
CA VAL A 182 -12.23 18.19 -6.69
C VAL A 182 -12.68 16.73 -6.65
N LEU A 183 -11.80 15.79 -7.04
CA LEU A 183 -12.11 14.36 -7.00
C LEU A 183 -12.21 13.80 -5.57
N GLU A 184 -11.46 14.34 -4.61
CA GLU A 184 -11.57 14.00 -3.19
C GLU A 184 -12.89 14.49 -2.59
N GLU A 185 -13.25 15.75 -2.87
CA GLU A 185 -14.48 16.37 -2.40
C GLU A 185 -15.72 15.71 -3.01
N ARG A 186 -15.69 15.47 -4.32
CA ARG A 186 -16.80 14.89 -5.09
C ARG A 186 -16.58 13.41 -5.38
N MET A 187 -16.02 12.68 -4.44
CA MET A 187 -15.68 11.26 -4.63
C MET A 187 -16.90 10.40 -4.95
N ALA A 188 -18.08 10.71 -4.40
CA ALA A 188 -19.31 9.95 -4.66
C ALA A 188 -19.88 10.19 -6.06
N ASP A 189 -19.86 11.44 -6.51
CA ASP A 189 -20.37 11.92 -7.79
C ASP A 189 -19.32 12.81 -8.49
N PRO A 190 -18.28 12.20 -9.08
CA PRO A 190 -17.17 12.93 -9.69
C PRO A 190 -17.60 13.54 -11.03
N PRO A 191 -17.08 14.74 -11.38
CA PRO A 191 -17.28 15.28 -12.72
C PRO A 191 -16.62 14.41 -13.81
N SER A 192 -17.11 14.52 -15.05
CA SER A 192 -16.41 13.95 -16.21
C SER A 192 -15.03 14.59 -16.39
N LEU A 193 -14.16 13.95 -17.17
CA LEU A 193 -12.84 14.51 -17.47
C LEU A 193 -12.95 15.88 -18.18
N GLU A 194 -13.92 16.03 -19.07
CA GLU A 194 -14.21 17.25 -19.82
C GLU A 194 -14.66 18.36 -18.86
N GLN A 195 -15.57 18.06 -17.94
CA GLN A 195 -16.04 19.01 -16.93
C GLN A 195 -14.91 19.43 -15.99
N LEU A 196 -14.10 18.47 -15.55
CA LEU A 196 -12.96 18.72 -14.68
C LEU A 196 -11.90 19.59 -15.37
N ALA A 197 -11.61 19.32 -16.64
CA ALA A 197 -10.66 20.10 -17.42
C ALA A 197 -11.19 21.52 -17.70
N ALA A 198 -12.47 21.65 -18.09
CA ALA A 198 -13.12 22.94 -18.32
C ALA A 198 -13.13 23.81 -17.06
N GLY A 199 -13.44 23.25 -15.89
CA GLY A 199 -13.43 23.96 -14.61
C GLY A 199 -12.03 24.47 -14.19
N LEU A 200 -10.97 23.91 -14.77
CA LEU A 200 -9.58 24.31 -14.53
C LEU A 200 -8.96 25.11 -15.69
N GLY A 201 -9.74 25.42 -16.73
CA GLY A 201 -9.23 26.16 -17.90
C GLY A 201 -8.18 25.41 -18.71
N THR A 202 -8.20 24.07 -18.68
CA THR A 202 -7.22 23.22 -19.38
C THR A 202 -7.91 22.25 -20.35
N SER A 203 -7.13 21.57 -21.20
CA SER A 203 -7.67 20.52 -22.06
C SER A 203 -7.69 19.16 -21.34
N PRO A 204 -8.63 18.25 -21.65
CA PRO A 204 -8.66 16.89 -21.12
C PRO A 204 -7.33 16.14 -21.24
N PHE A 205 -6.68 16.25 -22.40
CA PHE A 205 -5.38 15.61 -22.64
C PHE A 205 -4.25 16.23 -21.83
N ALA A 206 -4.22 17.56 -21.69
CA ALA A 206 -3.23 18.23 -20.84
C ALA A 206 -3.40 17.82 -19.38
N LEU A 207 -4.64 17.77 -18.88
CA LEU A 207 -4.94 17.34 -17.52
C LEU A 207 -4.54 15.88 -17.29
N LEU A 208 -4.86 14.97 -18.22
CA LEU A 208 -4.45 13.56 -18.11
C LEU A 208 -2.93 13.40 -18.02
N ARG A 209 -2.18 14.13 -18.84
CA ARG A 209 -0.71 14.10 -18.82
C ARG A 209 -0.16 14.67 -17.52
N ALA A 210 -0.64 15.83 -17.09
CA ALA A 210 -0.20 16.47 -15.85
C ALA A 210 -0.51 15.60 -14.62
N PHE A 211 -1.71 15.01 -14.57
CA PHE A 211 -2.14 14.13 -13.47
C PHE A 211 -1.28 12.86 -13.41
N ARG A 212 -1.03 12.21 -14.56
CA ARG A 212 -0.14 11.05 -14.64
C ARG A 212 1.29 11.40 -14.25
N ALA A 213 1.82 12.54 -14.68
CA ALA A 213 3.16 12.99 -14.31
C ALA A 213 3.29 13.24 -12.80
N ARG A 214 2.27 13.85 -12.19
CA ARG A 214 2.27 14.16 -10.75
C ARG A 214 2.02 12.95 -9.86
N TYR A 215 1.00 12.15 -10.16
CA TYR A 215 0.51 11.07 -9.29
C TYR A 215 0.82 9.66 -9.81
N GLY A 216 1.49 9.55 -10.97
CA GLY A 216 1.92 8.29 -11.56
C GLY A 216 0.79 7.40 -12.09
N MET A 217 -0.46 7.88 -12.13
CA MET A 217 -1.62 7.16 -12.66
C MET A 217 -2.69 8.14 -13.19
N PRO A 218 -3.62 7.70 -14.05
CA PRO A 218 -4.72 8.54 -14.54
C PRO A 218 -5.74 8.90 -13.45
N PRO A 219 -6.52 9.99 -13.61
CA PRO A 219 -7.53 10.43 -12.63
C PRO A 219 -8.52 9.36 -12.19
N HIS A 220 -9.08 8.57 -13.13
CA HIS A 220 -10.05 7.52 -12.81
C HIS A 220 -9.44 6.38 -11.97
N THR A 221 -8.22 5.95 -12.31
CA THR A 221 -7.48 4.95 -11.52
C THR A 221 -7.18 5.48 -10.13
N TRP A 222 -6.75 6.73 -10.03
CA TRP A 222 -6.49 7.42 -8.77
C TRP A 222 -7.75 7.52 -7.91
N LEU A 223 -8.89 7.92 -8.48
CA LEU A 223 -10.16 8.02 -7.76
C LEU A 223 -10.58 6.65 -7.22
N THR A 224 -10.46 5.58 -8.02
CA THR A 224 -10.77 4.22 -7.57
C THR A 224 -9.91 3.80 -6.38
N ASP A 225 -8.60 4.08 -6.42
CA ASP A 225 -7.69 3.85 -5.30
C ASP A 225 -8.09 4.67 -4.06
N ALA A 226 -8.40 5.95 -4.24
CA ALA A 226 -8.82 6.84 -3.16
C ALA A 226 -10.13 6.39 -2.51
N ARG A 227 -11.11 5.92 -3.30
CA ARG A 227 -12.36 5.30 -2.82
C ARG A 227 -12.09 4.07 -1.95
N VAL A 228 -11.19 3.19 -2.39
CA VAL A 228 -10.80 2.00 -1.60
C VAL A 228 -10.09 2.41 -0.31
N ARG A 229 -9.18 3.39 -0.34
CA ARG A 229 -8.53 3.91 0.88
C ARG A 229 -9.54 4.53 1.85
N ARG A 230 -10.54 5.28 1.36
CA ARG A 230 -11.62 5.79 2.20
C ARG A 230 -12.50 4.68 2.76
N ALA A 231 -12.82 3.67 1.96
CA ALA A 231 -13.58 2.49 2.40
C ALA A 231 -12.84 1.74 3.50
N ARG A 232 -11.51 1.55 3.40
CA ARG A 232 -10.69 0.96 4.48
C ARG A 232 -10.89 1.70 5.79
N ARG A 233 -10.79 3.04 5.78
CA ARG A 233 -11.00 3.86 7.00
C ARG A 233 -12.42 3.73 7.57
N LEU A 234 -13.44 3.59 6.72
CA LEU A 234 -14.82 3.37 7.19
C LEU A 234 -14.98 1.98 7.82
N LEU A 235 -14.41 0.95 7.20
CA LEU A 235 -14.41 -0.42 7.73
C LEU A 235 -13.63 -0.51 9.05
N ASP A 236 -12.50 0.21 9.17
CA ASP A 236 -11.73 0.35 10.41
C ASP A 236 -12.60 0.94 11.54
N ALA A 237 -13.49 1.86 11.20
CA ALA A 237 -14.44 2.48 12.13
C ALA A 237 -15.73 1.65 12.34
N GLY A 238 -15.79 0.41 11.83
CA GLY A 238 -16.92 -0.50 12.03
C GLY A 238 -18.07 -0.37 11.02
N THR A 239 -17.96 0.52 10.03
CA THR A 239 -18.99 0.68 8.98
C THR A 239 -19.17 -0.63 8.20
N THR A 240 -20.38 -0.93 7.74
CA THR A 240 -20.59 -2.13 6.93
C THR A 240 -20.05 -2.00 5.50
N PRO A 241 -19.63 -3.09 4.82
CA PRO A 241 -19.24 -3.03 3.42
C PRO A 241 -20.31 -2.42 2.50
N ALA A 242 -21.60 -2.61 2.80
CA ALA A 242 -22.69 -2.02 2.03
C ALA A 242 -22.72 -0.50 2.19
N GLU A 243 -22.74 0.00 3.43
CA GLU A 243 -22.75 1.44 3.71
C GLU A 243 -21.46 2.11 3.21
N ALA A 244 -20.31 1.45 3.41
CA ALA A 244 -19.03 1.95 2.92
C ALA A 244 -18.99 2.06 1.40
N ALA A 245 -19.63 1.15 0.66
CA ALA A 245 -19.71 1.22 -0.80
C ALA A 245 -20.44 2.49 -1.25
N VAL A 246 -21.62 2.75 -0.68
CA VAL A 246 -22.43 3.95 -0.98
C VAL A 246 -21.67 5.22 -0.59
N ALA A 247 -21.11 5.26 0.63
CA ALA A 247 -20.43 6.44 1.17
C ALA A 247 -19.21 6.90 0.35
N VAL A 248 -18.56 5.99 -0.39
CA VAL A 248 -17.40 6.31 -1.24
C VAL A 248 -17.73 6.34 -2.74
N GLY A 249 -18.98 6.16 -3.14
CA GLY A 249 -19.38 6.26 -4.56
C GLY A 249 -19.16 5.00 -5.39
N PHE A 250 -19.16 3.82 -4.78
CA PHE A 250 -19.41 2.58 -5.54
C PHE A 250 -20.91 2.37 -5.71
N SER A 251 -21.33 1.79 -6.83
CA SER A 251 -22.75 1.53 -7.13
C SER A 251 -23.42 0.63 -6.10
N ASP A 252 -22.67 -0.34 -5.59
CA ASP A 252 -23.17 -1.39 -4.70
C ASP A 252 -21.99 -2.10 -4.00
N GLN A 253 -22.31 -2.95 -3.02
CA GLN A 253 -21.32 -3.73 -2.30
C GLN A 253 -20.52 -4.69 -3.20
N PRO A 254 -21.12 -5.45 -4.15
CA PRO A 254 -20.35 -6.25 -5.11
C PRO A 254 -19.29 -5.45 -5.87
N HIS A 255 -19.61 -4.22 -6.27
CA HIS A 255 -18.69 -3.33 -6.96
C HIS A 255 -17.52 -2.92 -6.05
N LEU A 256 -17.79 -2.50 -4.81
CA LEU A 256 -16.74 -2.30 -3.82
C LEU A 256 -15.91 -3.57 -3.63
N ASN A 257 -16.53 -4.74 -3.48
CA ASN A 257 -15.85 -6.00 -3.22
C ASN A 257 -14.81 -6.34 -4.30
N ARG A 258 -15.16 -6.14 -5.59
CA ARG A 258 -14.23 -6.35 -6.71
C ARG A 258 -13.01 -5.44 -6.61
N HIS A 259 -13.20 -4.13 -6.44
CA HIS A 259 -12.08 -3.18 -6.38
C HIS A 259 -11.26 -3.31 -5.11
N PHE A 260 -11.93 -3.49 -3.97
CA PHE A 260 -11.30 -3.65 -2.67
C PHE A 260 -10.43 -4.90 -2.63
N THR A 261 -10.96 -6.07 -3.03
CA THR A 261 -10.16 -7.32 -3.07
C THR A 261 -8.95 -7.16 -3.99
N ARG A 262 -9.15 -6.55 -5.16
CA ARG A 262 -8.09 -6.35 -6.14
C ARG A 262 -6.96 -5.42 -5.66
N ILE A 263 -7.27 -4.41 -4.83
CA ILE A 263 -6.30 -3.42 -4.33
C ILE A 263 -5.73 -3.80 -2.95
N VAL A 264 -6.54 -4.39 -2.07
CA VAL A 264 -6.19 -4.71 -0.67
C VAL A 264 -5.74 -6.17 -0.50
N GLY A 265 -6.06 -7.04 -1.46
CA GLY A 265 -5.69 -8.47 -1.43
C GLY A 265 -6.70 -9.36 -0.71
N VAL A 266 -7.63 -8.78 0.06
CA VAL A 266 -8.70 -9.51 0.75
C VAL A 266 -10.06 -8.83 0.56
N PRO A 267 -11.19 -9.58 0.62
CA PRO A 267 -12.52 -8.98 0.61
C PRO A 267 -12.77 -8.02 1.79
N PRO A 268 -13.59 -6.96 1.62
CA PRO A 268 -13.83 -5.96 2.66
C PRO A 268 -14.49 -6.56 3.91
N GLY A 269 -15.32 -7.60 3.74
CA GLY A 269 -15.90 -8.33 4.87
C GLY A 269 -14.86 -9.08 5.71
N ALA A 270 -13.85 -9.68 5.05
CA ALA A 270 -12.74 -10.34 5.74
C ALA A 270 -11.84 -9.31 6.43
N TYR A 271 -11.51 -8.22 5.72
CA TYR A 271 -10.74 -7.09 6.24
C TYR A 271 -11.33 -6.50 7.52
N ARG A 272 -12.66 -6.29 7.55
CA ARG A 272 -13.36 -5.75 8.71
C ARG A 272 -13.35 -6.70 9.90
N ARG A 273 -13.54 -8.02 9.69
CA ARG A 273 -13.52 -9.00 10.79
C ARG A 273 -12.21 -8.99 11.56
N GLU A 274 -11.09 -8.79 10.88
CA GLU A 274 -9.74 -8.69 11.47
C GLU A 274 -9.49 -7.34 12.20
N ARG A 275 -10.52 -6.52 12.37
CA ARG A 275 -10.49 -5.20 13.05
C ARG A 275 -11.60 -5.01 14.08
N SER A 276 -12.62 -5.86 14.04
CA SER A 276 -13.76 -5.81 14.95
C SER A 276 -13.57 -6.74 16.16
N GLY A 277 -12.32 -7.07 16.50
CA GLY A 277 -11.93 -7.89 17.64
C GLY A 277 -11.14 -7.09 18.65
#